data_AF-A0A0B6ZJ66-F1
#
_entry.id   AF-A0A0B6ZJ66-F1
#
_cell.length_a   1.000
_cell.length_b   1.000
_cell.length_c   1.000
_cell.angle_alpha   90.00
_cell.angle_beta   90.00
_cell.angle_gamma   90.00
#
_symmetry.space_group_name_H-M   'P 1'
#
loop_
_entity.id
_entity.type
_entity.pdbx_description
1 polymer ?
#
loop_
_entity_poly.entity_id
_entity_poly.type
_entity_poly.pdbx_seq_one_letter_code
_entity_poly.pdbx_strand_id
1 'polypeptide(L)'
;MTVVKIHGGGEPFKHPWTLYSKLQQFPYKFHWQNARLIRFITYTGILLVPVFATLGKLTYAPANVKQWEEIRAKRRHTFFDLPHD
;
A
#
# COMPACT_ATOMS: atom_id res chain seq x y z
N MET A 1 -29.84 16.02 26.74
CA MET A 1 -29.02 15.53 25.60
C MET A 1 -29.98 14.95 24.58
N THR A 2 -30.11 15.55 23.40
CA THR A 2 -30.99 15.03 22.34
C THR A 2 -30.34 13.82 21.67
N VAL A 3 -31.03 12.69 21.66
CA VAL A 3 -30.59 11.46 20.99
C VAL A 3 -30.52 11.75 19.49
N VAL A 4 -29.31 11.73 18.92
CA VAL A 4 -29.12 11.89 17.48
C VAL A 4 -29.57 10.60 16.80
N LYS A 5 -30.58 10.68 15.91
CA LYS A 5 -30.96 9.57 15.03
C LYS A 5 -29.74 9.17 14.19
N ILE A 6 -29.42 7.88 14.18
CA ILE A 6 -28.40 7.33 13.29
C ILE A 6 -29.00 7.35 11.87
N HIS A 7 -28.49 8.23 11.01
CA HIS A 7 -28.94 8.36 9.63
C HIS A 7 -28.43 7.15 8.83
N GLY A 8 -29.33 6.50 8.09
CA GLY A 8 -29.05 5.27 7.35
C GLY A 8 -28.09 5.50 6.18
N GLY A 9 -26.81 5.19 6.41
CA GLY A 9 -25.87 4.69 5.41
C GLY A 9 -25.67 5.54 4.15
N GLY A 10 -25.15 6.76 4.28
CA GLY A 10 -24.73 7.56 3.12
C GLY A 10 -24.35 9.00 3.42
N GLU A 11 -24.75 9.54 4.57
CA GLU A 11 -24.40 10.89 4.96
C GLU A 11 -22.92 11.02 5.37
N PRO A 12 -22.26 12.14 5.02
CA PRO A 12 -20.90 12.40 5.46
C PRO A 12 -20.85 12.49 7.00
N PHE A 13 -19.83 11.86 7.60
CA PHE A 13 -19.63 11.91 9.05
C PHE A 13 -19.58 13.35 9.57
N LYS A 14 -20.33 13.65 10.64
CA LYS A 14 -20.28 14.97 11.29
C LYS A 14 -18.86 15.40 11.68
N HIS A 15 -18.04 14.44 12.11
CA HIS A 15 -16.62 14.65 12.38
C HIS A 15 -15.81 13.64 11.57
N PRO A 16 -14.98 14.07 10.61
CA PRO A 16 -14.19 13.16 9.81
C PRO A 16 -12.98 12.66 10.62
N TRP A 17 -13.12 11.48 11.22
CA TRP A 17 -12.06 10.85 12.02
C TRP A 17 -11.27 9.80 11.23
N THR A 18 -11.84 9.27 10.15
CA THR A 18 -11.16 8.35 9.22
C THR A 18 -10.41 9.11 8.11
N LEU A 19 -9.37 8.49 7.55
CA LEU A 19 -8.64 9.10 6.43
C LEU A 19 -9.54 9.31 5.20
N TYR A 20 -10.41 8.34 4.91
CA TYR A 20 -11.36 8.41 3.80
C TYR A 20 -12.42 9.50 3.99
N SER A 21 -12.96 9.69 5.21
CA SER A 21 -13.92 10.77 5.48
C SER A 21 -13.29 12.15 5.30
N LYS A 22 -12.01 12.32 5.68
CA LYS A 22 -11.26 13.57 5.44
C LYS A 22 -11.02 13.81 3.95
N LEU A 23 -10.74 12.77 3.16
CA LEU A 23 -10.56 12.91 1.71
C LEU A 23 -11.88 13.25 0.99
N GLN A 24 -13.01 12.68 1.43
CA GLN A 24 -14.32 12.98 0.84
C GLN A 24 -14.81 14.39 1.16
N GLN A 25 -14.58 14.89 2.38
CA GLN A 25 -15.15 16.14 2.85
C GLN A 25 -14.32 17.38 2.52
N PHE A 26 -13.03 17.24 2.26
CA PHE A 26 -12.15 18.36 1.95
C PHE A 26 -11.60 18.27 0.52
N PRO A 27 -11.47 19.40 -0.20
CA PRO A 27 -10.95 19.39 -1.55
C PRO A 27 -9.48 18.92 -1.57
N TYR A 28 -9.08 18.14 -2.59
CA TYR A 28 -7.71 17.61 -2.70
C TYR A 28 -6.62 18.70 -2.62
N LYS A 29 -6.89 19.90 -3.13
CA LYS A 29 -5.98 21.05 -3.04
C LYS A 29 -5.69 21.46 -1.59
N PHE A 30 -6.70 21.39 -0.70
CA PHE A 30 -6.53 21.71 0.72
C PHE A 30 -5.56 20.74 1.40
N HIS A 31 -5.68 19.45 1.07
CA HIS A 31 -4.77 18.41 1.57
C HIS A 31 -3.33 18.63 1.08
N TRP A 32 -3.14 18.98 -0.20
CA TRP A 32 -1.81 19.24 -0.74
C TRP A 32 -1.12 20.45 -0.08
N GLN A 33 -1.86 21.53 0.14
CA GLN A 33 -1.32 22.77 0.72
C GLN A 33 -1.04 22.64 2.21
N ASN A 34 -1.96 22.05 2.97
CA ASN A 34 -1.91 22.04 4.44
C ASN A 34 -1.25 20.78 5.02
N ALA A 35 -1.34 19.62 4.36
CA ALA A 35 -0.74 18.39 4.87
C ALA A 35 0.69 18.22 4.35
N ARG A 36 1.68 18.45 5.21
CA ARG A 36 3.10 18.18 4.90
C ARG A 36 3.34 16.70 4.57
N LEU A 37 2.66 15.80 5.27
CA LEU A 37 2.79 14.36 5.09
C LEU A 37 2.46 13.93 3.65
N ILE A 38 1.38 14.46 3.09
CA ILE A 38 0.92 14.09 1.74
C ILE A 38 1.98 14.47 0.70
N ARG A 39 2.53 15.69 0.78
CA ARG A 39 3.62 16.13 -0.09
C ARG A 39 4.85 15.24 0.06
N PHE A 40 5.25 14.92 1.29
CA PHE A 40 6.42 14.09 1.54
C PHE A 40 6.26 12.68 0.96
N ILE A 41 5.09 12.04 1.14
CA ILE A 41 4.81 10.71 0.59
C ILE A 41 4.82 10.78 -0.94
N THR A 42 4.19 11.79 -1.55
CA THR A 42 4.16 11.92 -3.01
C THR A 42 5.55 12.15 -3.60
N TYR A 43 6.35 13.06 -3.04
CA TYR A 43 7.72 13.28 -3.51
C TYR A 43 8.61 12.07 -3.30
N THR A 44 8.53 11.42 -2.14
CA THR A 44 9.29 10.20 -1.85
C THR A 44 8.91 9.08 -2.80
N GLY A 45 7.61 8.89 -3.07
CA GLY A 45 7.11 7.91 -4.03
C GLY A 45 7.70 8.13 -5.42
N ILE A 46 7.64 9.35 -5.93
CA ILE A 46 8.21 9.71 -7.24
C ILE A 46 9.73 9.48 -7.26
N LEU A 47 10.45 9.88 -6.22
CA LEU A 47 11.91 9.73 -6.14
C LEU A 47 12.35 8.27 -6.02
N LEU A 48 11.55 7.42 -5.37
CA LEU A 48 11.87 6.00 -5.19
C LEU A 48 11.50 5.12 -6.38
N VAL A 49 10.63 5.57 -7.30
CA VAL A 49 10.30 4.81 -8.52
C VAL A 49 11.53 4.32 -9.28
N PRO A 50 12.53 5.16 -9.65
CA PRO A 50 13.72 4.69 -10.34
C PRO A 50 14.57 3.73 -9.48
N VAL A 51 14.61 3.93 -8.17
CA VAL A 51 15.34 3.06 -7.23
C VAL A 51 14.73 1.65 -7.21
N PHE A 52 13.40 1.56 -7.13
CA PHE A 52 12.73 0.26 -7.16
C PHE A 52 12.78 -0.39 -8.55
N ALA A 53 12.79 0.40 -9.63
CA ALA A 53 12.96 -0.13 -10.98
C ALA A 53 14.34 -0.77 -11.18
N THR A 54 15.41 -0.16 -10.66
CA THR A 54 16.76 -0.74 -10.73
C THR A 54 16.91 -1.96 -9.83
N LEU A 55 16.39 -1.90 -8.60
CA LEU A 55 16.34 -3.05 -7.70
C LEU A 55 15.57 -4.21 -8.33
N GLY A 56 14.42 -3.96 -8.95
CA GLY A 56 13.65 -4.98 -9.65
C GLY A 56 14.48 -5.68 -10.74
N LYS A 57 15.17 -4.92 -11.59
CA LYS A 57 16.06 -5.50 -12.61
C LYS A 57 17.17 -6.36 -12.00
N LEU A 58 17.75 -5.94 -10.88
CA LEU A 58 18.76 -6.73 -10.17
C LEU A 58 18.19 -8.01 -9.57
N THR A 59 17.00 -7.95 -8.96
CA THR A 59 16.33 -9.13 -8.40
C THR A 59 15.98 -10.15 -9.48
N TYR A 60 15.53 -9.69 -10.66
CA TYR A 60 15.20 -10.56 -11.80
C TYR A 60 16.41 -10.91 -12.69
N ALA A 61 17.64 -10.58 -12.27
CA ALA A 61 18.82 -11.01 -13.00
C ALA A 61 18.87 -12.54 -13.10
N PRO A 62 19.25 -13.12 -14.25
CA PRO A 62 19.15 -14.55 -14.49
C PRO A 62 19.96 -15.39 -13.49
N ALA A 63 21.08 -14.86 -12.98
CA ALA A 63 21.86 -15.48 -11.92
C ALA A 63 21.07 -15.60 -10.60
N ASN A 64 20.36 -14.53 -10.20
CA ASN A 64 19.57 -14.51 -8.98
C ASN A 64 18.35 -15.44 -9.10
N VAL A 65 17.68 -15.43 -10.26
CA VAL A 65 16.54 -16.31 -10.52
C VAL A 65 16.95 -17.79 -10.38
N LYS A 66 18.07 -18.19 -11.01
CA LYS A 66 18.60 -19.56 -10.90
C LYS A 66 18.96 -19.91 -9.46
N GLN A 67 19.64 -19.02 -8.74
CA GLN A 67 19.96 -19.23 -7.33
C GLN A 67 18.70 -19.44 -6.48
N TRP A 68 17.65 -18.64 -6.68
CA TRP A 68 16.38 -18.78 -5.97
C TRP A 68 15.60 -20.02 -6.38
N GLU A 69 15.70 -20.48 -7.63
CA GLU A 69 15.16 -21.76 -8.08
C GLU A 69 15.85 -22.93 -7.37
N GLU A 70 17.18 -22.92 -7.27
CA GLU A 70 17.94 -23.96 -6.55
C GLU A 70 17.62 -23.98 -5.05
N ILE A 71 17.51 -22.80 -4.41
CA ILE A 71 17.13 -22.69 -3.01
C ILE A 71 15.72 -23.23 -2.80
N ARG A 72 14.77 -22.85 -3.65
CA ARG A 72 13.38 -23.35 -3.56
C ARG A 72 13.33 -24.84 -3.81
N ALA A 73 14.08 -25.35 -4.79
CA ALA A 73 14.18 -26.77 -5.10
C ALA A 73 14.62 -27.59 -3.88
N LYS A 74 15.55 -27.05 -3.08
CA LYS A 74 16.04 -27.62 -1.83
C LYS A 74 15.14 -27.40 -0.62
N ARG A 75 14.11 -26.55 -0.71
CA ARG A 75 13.16 -26.24 0.38
C ARG A 75 11.76 -26.81 0.14
N ARG A 76 11.56 -27.60 -0.92
CA ARG A 76 10.30 -28.29 -1.31
C ARG A 76 9.86 -29.38 -0.32
N HIS A 77 9.78 -29.05 0.96
CA HIS A 77 9.35 -29.94 2.03
C HIS A 77 8.70 -29.16 3.17
N THR A 78 8.19 -27.95 2.89
CA THR A 78 7.35 -27.29 3.89
C THR A 78 5.97 -27.94 3.90
N PHE A 79 5.36 -27.99 5.08
CA PHE A 79 4.06 -28.64 5.31
C PHE A 79 2.92 -28.10 4.41
N PHE A 80 3.07 -26.88 3.87
CA PHE A 80 2.07 -26.22 3.01
C PHE A 80 2.34 -26.37 1.51
N ASP A 81 3.41 -27.05 1.11
CA ASP A 81 3.66 -27.39 -0.28
C ASP A 81 2.71 -28.51 -0.72
N LEU A 82 2.25 -28.47 -1.98
CA LEU A 82 1.36 -29.51 -2.52
C LEU A 82 2.06 -30.88 -2.48
N PRO A 83 1.35 -31.97 -2.16
CA PRO A 83 1.92 -33.31 -2.26
C PRO A 83 2.36 -33.58 -3.70
N HIS A 84 3.55 -34.15 -3.84
CA HIS A 84 4.12 -34.54 -5.12
C HIS A 84 4.16 -36.07 -5.17
N ASP A 85 3.80 -36.65 -6.33
CA ASP A 85 3.86 -38.10 -6.59
C ASP A 85 5.30 -38.64 -6.57
#